data_AF-A0A423SE38-F1
#
_entry.id   AF-A0A423SE38-F1
#
_cell.length_a   1.000
_cell.length_b   1.000
_cell.length_c   1.000
_cell.angle_alpha   90.00
_cell.angle_beta   90.00
_cell.angle_gamma   90.00
#
_symmetry.space_group_name_H-M   'P 1'
#
loop_
_entity.id
_entity.type
_entity.pdbx_description
1 polymer ?
#
loop_
_entity_poly.entity_id
_entity_poly.type
_entity_poly.pdbx_seq_one_letter_code
_entity_poly.pdbx_strand_id
1 'polypeptide(L)'
;MGDQEALASPGAVEEGSWRTWGARRSSWEELLPHVGQGTSTLLPSQGRSSSRNLPLICRPWRLWQRTTLCFAGTRKSWRRSMFFLAVLVCLLVVYSLMESPHRSFMSLVRGRPPESVFQCGNRGNFSLHQHHQPPKSSENRLREDPKVLLFTETQYSRLGKAITEILVANRIKYKMEVFGKSLPVLTNLSKGKYGTVVFENFERYLQIDQWNRELLDKYLRDYNVGIVGFMPTHEETQVGAKLRGFPLFIHTNMALENASLNSDNPVLRLTRAGGNVSGNLPGTDWTVFVSDDPNYMPLEWAYSSVPHYAQEKLVSAVLDKGAIDGIQRVVFGGGLEFWLHRLLFLDAISYLSMGRLSVSLDRYMLVDIDDIFVARKGIRMTADDVTALLESQKRLQEMVPGWKFNLGFSGKYYQHGYPEENIGDS
;
A
#
# COMPACT_ATOMS: atom_id res chain seq x y z
N MET A 1 31.59 -52.71 35.07
CA MET A 1 32.67 -51.94 34.39
C MET A 1 32.02 -51.28 33.18
N GLY A 2 31.81 -49.97 33.16
CA GLY A 2 32.10 -48.97 34.19
C GLY A 2 31.85 -47.60 33.56
N ASP A 3 30.93 -46.83 34.14
CA ASP A 3 30.34 -45.66 33.51
C ASP A 3 31.29 -44.46 33.46
N GLN A 4 31.07 -43.56 32.49
CA GLN A 4 31.36 -42.14 32.68
C GLN A 4 30.46 -41.28 31.78
N GLU A 5 29.31 -40.91 32.33
CA GLU A 5 28.58 -39.71 31.90
C GLU A 5 29.43 -38.46 32.19
N ALA A 6 29.38 -37.48 31.28
CA ALA A 6 29.92 -36.15 31.52
C ALA A 6 28.78 -35.13 31.53
N LEU A 7 28.39 -34.67 32.72
CA LEU A 7 27.51 -33.51 32.89
C LEU A 7 28.20 -32.25 32.36
N ALA A 8 27.44 -31.38 31.70
CA ALA A 8 27.79 -29.98 31.50
C ALA A 8 26.59 -29.08 31.83
N SER A 9 26.74 -28.23 32.85
CA SER A 9 25.73 -27.28 33.32
C SER A 9 25.73 -25.99 32.48
N PRO A 10 24.63 -25.21 32.45
CA PRO A 10 24.50 -24.03 31.61
C PRO A 10 25.04 -22.75 32.27
N GLY A 11 25.64 -21.86 31.48
CA GLY A 11 25.87 -20.47 31.91
C GLY A 11 27.01 -19.73 31.21
N ALA A 12 26.68 -18.96 30.18
CA ALA A 12 27.40 -17.73 29.81
C ALA A 12 26.48 -16.86 28.93
N VAL A 13 26.19 -15.64 29.37
CA VAL A 13 25.54 -14.61 28.55
C VAL A 13 26.66 -13.80 27.89
N GLU A 14 26.78 -13.86 26.56
CA GLU A 14 27.73 -12.99 25.84
C GLU A 14 27.12 -11.61 25.60
N GLU A 15 27.82 -10.58 26.09
CA GLU A 15 27.46 -9.18 25.87
C GLU A 15 27.80 -8.74 24.44
N GLY A 16 26.76 -8.51 23.63
CA GLY A 16 26.89 -8.00 22.27
C GLY A 16 27.38 -6.55 22.23
N SER A 17 28.69 -6.35 22.01
CA SER A 17 29.30 -5.03 21.76
C SER A 17 28.77 -4.42 20.46
N TRP A 18 27.93 -3.38 20.57
CA TRP A 18 27.41 -2.65 19.42
C TRP A 18 28.44 -1.68 18.85
N ARG A 19 28.99 -2.03 17.68
CA ARG A 19 29.85 -1.12 16.90
C ARG A 19 29.01 0.00 16.28
N THR A 20 29.42 1.24 16.55
CA THR A 20 28.82 2.44 15.97
C THR A 20 29.05 2.52 14.45
N TRP A 21 27.98 2.57 13.66
CA TRP A 21 28.07 2.85 12.23
C TRP A 21 28.16 4.36 11.99
N GLY A 22 29.36 4.84 11.67
CA GLY A 22 29.59 6.25 11.32
C GLY A 22 28.98 6.61 9.97
N ALA A 23 28.08 7.59 9.93
CA ALA A 23 27.44 8.06 8.71
C ALA A 23 28.46 8.79 7.80
N ARG A 24 28.84 8.15 6.69
CA ARG A 24 29.70 8.74 5.66
C ARG A 24 28.83 9.53 4.68
N ARG A 25 28.82 10.86 4.76
CA ARG A 25 28.19 11.71 3.73
C ARG A 25 28.96 11.61 2.42
N SER A 26 28.31 11.14 1.36
CA SER A 26 28.76 11.31 -0.02
C SER A 26 27.95 12.42 -0.68
N SER A 27 28.63 13.47 -1.11
CA SER A 27 28.07 14.55 -1.95
C SER A 27 28.04 14.12 -3.41
N TRP A 28 26.95 14.47 -4.10
CA TRP A 28 26.83 14.58 -5.56
C TRP A 28 25.86 15.77 -5.77
N GLU A 29 26.36 16.92 -6.20
CA GLU A 29 26.45 17.37 -7.60
C GLU A 29 25.06 17.70 -8.18
N GLU A 30 24.77 18.97 -8.44
CA GLU A 30 25.06 19.67 -9.71
C GLU A 30 24.24 19.13 -10.88
N LEU A 31 23.39 20.00 -11.46
CA LEU A 31 23.04 20.10 -12.89
C LEU A 31 21.91 21.13 -13.06
N LEU A 32 22.26 22.40 -13.26
CA LEU A 32 21.36 23.44 -13.76
C LEU A 32 21.90 23.95 -15.11
N PRO A 33 21.11 23.99 -16.19
CA PRO A 33 21.54 24.55 -17.46
C PRO A 33 21.35 26.08 -17.48
N HIS A 34 22.38 26.80 -17.94
CA HIS A 34 22.34 28.23 -18.25
C HIS A 34 21.69 28.52 -19.60
N VAL A 35 20.72 29.44 -19.62
CA VAL A 35 20.35 30.34 -20.75
C VAL A 35 19.76 31.61 -20.10
N GLY A 36 20.01 32.86 -20.50
CA GLY A 36 20.90 33.46 -21.49
C GLY A 36 20.56 34.96 -21.55
N GLN A 37 21.56 35.86 -21.56
CA GLN A 37 21.32 37.32 -21.51
C GLN A 37 20.83 37.88 -22.86
N GLY A 38 20.01 38.94 -22.84
CA GLY A 38 19.59 39.67 -24.05
C GLY A 38 19.08 41.08 -23.74
N THR A 39 19.70 42.10 -24.34
CA THR A 39 19.54 43.52 -24.02
C THR A 39 18.52 44.29 -24.87
N SER A 40 18.03 45.39 -24.29
CA SER A 40 17.14 46.44 -24.80
C SER A 40 17.41 47.03 -26.20
N THR A 41 16.33 47.23 -26.99
CA THR A 41 16.00 48.36 -27.92
C THR A 41 14.51 48.21 -28.36
N LEU A 42 13.71 49.21 -28.77
CA LEU A 42 13.79 50.69 -28.78
C LEU A 42 12.36 51.32 -28.77
N LEU A 43 12.24 52.63 -29.06
CA LEU A 43 11.02 53.49 -29.19
C LEU A 43 10.52 53.59 -30.67
N PRO A 44 9.49 54.38 -31.08
CA PRO A 44 8.63 55.39 -30.39
C PRO A 44 7.09 55.17 -30.58
N SER A 45 6.15 55.90 -29.97
CA SER A 45 5.80 57.31 -30.28
C SER A 45 4.91 58.05 -29.26
N GLN A 46 5.28 59.33 -29.08
CA GLN A 46 4.50 60.58 -28.83
C GLN A 46 3.10 60.53 -28.16
N GLY A 47 2.75 61.46 -27.25
CA GLY A 47 3.42 62.75 -27.01
C GLY A 47 2.97 63.56 -25.77
N ARG A 48 3.41 64.83 -25.77
CA ARG A 48 3.29 65.88 -24.74
C ARG A 48 1.83 66.12 -24.30
N SER A 49 1.54 66.52 -23.07
CA SER A 49 1.96 67.78 -22.41
C SER A 49 2.11 67.63 -20.87
N SER A 50 3.15 68.20 -20.25
CA SER A 50 3.18 69.54 -19.61
C SER A 50 2.22 69.70 -18.42
N SER A 51 2.61 70.15 -17.22
CA SER A 51 3.92 70.47 -16.61
C SER A 51 3.70 71.03 -15.19
N ARG A 52 4.62 70.77 -14.23
CA ARG A 52 4.80 71.53 -12.95
C ARG A 52 3.62 71.42 -11.95
N ASN A 53 3.78 71.47 -10.62
CA ASN A 53 4.95 71.45 -9.74
C ASN A 53 4.53 70.88 -8.35
N LEU A 54 5.46 70.21 -7.68
CA LEU A 54 5.47 69.92 -6.23
C LEU A 54 5.81 71.21 -5.42
N PRO A 55 5.86 71.21 -4.07
CA PRO A 55 5.17 70.41 -3.03
C PRO A 55 4.58 71.31 -1.89
N LEU A 56 4.35 70.72 -0.71
CA LEU A 56 4.46 71.29 0.67
C LEU A 56 3.16 71.48 1.49
N ILE A 57 3.03 70.60 2.50
CA ILE A 57 3.04 70.91 3.94
C ILE A 57 2.44 72.27 4.35
N CYS A 58 1.34 72.24 5.12
CA CYS A 58 1.28 72.95 6.41
C CYS A 58 0.18 72.42 7.35
N ARG A 59 0.42 72.59 8.67
CA ARG A 59 -0.51 72.24 9.76
C ARG A 59 -1.44 73.45 10.09
N PRO A 60 -2.00 73.57 11.31
CA PRO A 60 -3.41 73.36 11.64
C PRO A 60 -4.16 74.71 11.80
N TRP A 61 -5.24 74.73 12.61
CA TRP A 61 -5.98 75.96 13.00
C TRP A 61 -6.80 76.66 11.91
N ARG A 62 -7.88 75.99 11.46
CA ARG A 62 -9.14 76.67 11.03
C ARG A 62 -10.37 75.72 10.99
N LEU A 63 -10.65 75.06 12.11
CA LEU A 63 -11.90 74.28 12.28
C LEU A 63 -12.51 74.38 13.69
N TRP A 64 -11.99 75.26 14.53
CA TRP A 64 -12.51 75.52 15.88
C TRP A 64 -13.56 76.64 15.89
N GLN A 65 -14.64 76.48 15.10
CA GLN A 65 -15.79 77.40 15.13
C GLN A 65 -17.12 76.81 14.64
N ARG A 66 -17.28 75.47 14.60
CA ARG A 66 -18.55 74.81 14.19
C ARG A 66 -18.99 73.63 15.07
N THR A 67 -18.50 73.52 16.31
CA THR A 67 -18.81 72.41 17.24
C THR A 67 -19.66 72.81 18.46
N THR A 68 -20.46 73.88 18.36
CA THR A 68 -21.34 74.37 19.45
C THR A 68 -22.84 74.42 19.12
N LEU A 69 -23.27 73.95 17.94
CA LEU A 69 -24.69 73.89 17.55
C LEU A 69 -25.06 72.53 16.95
N CYS A 70 -25.04 71.49 17.79
CA CYS A 70 -25.83 70.26 17.58
C CYS A 70 -26.02 69.43 18.88
N PHE A 71 -26.01 70.07 20.05
CA PHE A 71 -26.26 69.43 21.36
C PHE A 71 -27.72 69.60 21.83
N ALA A 72 -28.69 69.34 20.96
CA ALA A 72 -30.12 69.37 21.28
C ALA A 72 -30.94 68.48 20.31
N GLY A 73 -30.74 67.15 20.37
CA GLY A 73 -31.19 66.24 19.30
C GLY A 73 -31.54 64.80 19.73
N THR A 74 -32.33 64.64 20.80
CA THR A 74 -32.93 63.37 21.26
C THR A 74 -31.97 62.27 21.80
N ARG A 75 -32.02 62.06 23.13
CA ARG A 75 -31.39 60.92 23.84
C ARG A 75 -31.85 59.53 23.32
N LYS A 76 -32.99 59.48 22.62
CA LYS A 76 -33.54 58.28 21.96
C LYS A 76 -32.81 57.94 20.65
N SER A 77 -32.35 58.92 19.88
CA SER A 77 -31.62 58.66 18.62
C SER A 77 -30.28 57.98 18.89
N TRP A 78 -29.50 58.50 19.85
CA TRP A 78 -28.20 57.92 20.20
C TRP A 78 -28.31 56.49 20.76
N ARG A 79 -29.33 56.20 21.59
CA ARG A 79 -29.62 54.83 22.04
C ARG A 79 -29.97 53.87 20.88
N ARG A 80 -30.72 54.34 19.88
CA ARG A 80 -31.02 53.56 18.67
C ARG A 80 -29.77 53.34 17.82
N SER A 81 -28.96 54.37 17.60
CA SER A 81 -27.68 54.24 16.87
C SER A 81 -26.70 53.30 17.57
N MET A 82 -26.58 53.36 18.89
CA MET A 82 -25.78 52.39 19.67
C MET A 82 -26.34 50.97 19.59
N PHE A 83 -27.67 50.80 19.55
CA PHE A 83 -28.28 49.48 19.35
C PHE A 83 -28.02 48.94 17.94
N PHE A 84 -28.18 49.76 16.89
CA PHE A 84 -27.84 49.37 15.52
C PHE A 84 -26.34 49.09 15.35
N LEU A 85 -25.46 49.84 16.02
CA LEU A 85 -24.02 49.57 16.04
C LEU A 85 -23.70 48.25 16.75
N ALA A 86 -24.34 47.97 17.89
CA ALA A 86 -24.18 46.70 18.60
C ALA A 86 -24.72 45.51 17.79
N VAL A 87 -25.86 45.67 17.10
CA VAL A 87 -26.39 44.66 16.18
C VAL A 87 -25.47 44.47 14.98
N LEU A 88 -24.93 45.54 14.39
CA LEU A 88 -23.97 45.45 13.29
C LEU A 88 -22.67 44.76 13.73
N VAL A 89 -22.15 45.06 14.92
CA VAL A 89 -20.98 44.39 15.49
C VAL A 89 -21.28 42.92 15.78
N CYS A 90 -22.43 42.58 16.37
CA CYS A 90 -22.84 41.17 16.54
C CYS A 90 -22.98 40.45 15.20
N LEU A 91 -23.57 41.08 14.17
CA LEU A 91 -23.68 40.51 12.83
C LEU A 91 -22.32 40.33 12.18
N LEU A 92 -21.38 41.27 12.33
CA LEU A 92 -20.01 41.13 11.84
C LEU A 92 -19.21 40.07 12.60
N VAL A 93 -19.43 39.91 13.90
CA VAL A 93 -18.84 38.83 14.71
C VAL A 93 -19.42 37.48 14.27
N VAL A 94 -20.74 37.34 14.15
CA VAL A 94 -21.38 36.11 13.63
C VAL A 94 -20.92 35.81 12.20
N TYR A 95 -20.85 36.82 11.33
CA TYR A 95 -20.32 36.69 9.97
C TYR A 95 -18.86 36.22 10.00
N SER A 96 -17.99 36.81 10.82
CA SER A 96 -16.60 36.35 10.98
C SER A 96 -16.48 34.94 11.58
N LEU A 97 -17.45 34.49 12.39
CA LEU A 97 -17.51 33.14 12.94
C LEU A 97 -18.05 32.12 11.92
N MET A 98 -18.87 32.55 10.97
CA MET A 98 -19.39 31.70 9.88
C MET A 98 -18.48 31.69 8.64
N GLU A 99 -17.78 32.79 8.36
CA GLU A 99 -16.87 32.95 7.22
C GLU A 99 -15.42 32.56 7.56
N SER A 100 -15.03 32.52 8.85
CA SER A 100 -13.78 31.88 9.28
C SER A 100 -13.84 30.37 9.01
N PRO A 101 -13.07 29.83 8.05
CA PRO A 101 -13.18 28.43 7.70
C PRO A 101 -12.48 27.59 8.76
N HIS A 102 -13.25 27.06 9.72
CA HIS A 102 -13.01 25.78 10.41
C HIS A 102 -11.67 25.57 11.17
N ARG A 103 -10.75 26.54 11.23
CA ARG A 103 -9.34 26.29 11.64
C ARG A 103 -9.02 26.47 13.12
N SER A 104 -9.70 27.36 13.84
CA SER A 104 -9.28 27.72 15.21
C SER A 104 -9.96 26.92 16.33
N PHE A 105 -11.14 26.34 16.10
CA PHE A 105 -11.83 25.51 17.09
C PHE A 105 -11.52 24.00 16.94
N MET A 106 -10.93 23.58 15.80
CA MET A 106 -10.54 22.18 15.56
C MET A 106 -9.23 21.74 16.23
N SER A 107 -8.52 22.60 16.99
CA SER A 107 -7.39 22.12 17.80
C SER A 107 -7.84 21.41 19.09
N LEU A 108 -9.01 21.76 19.63
CA LEU A 108 -9.59 21.13 20.83
C LEU A 108 -10.41 19.87 20.51
N VAL A 109 -10.88 19.73 19.28
CA VAL A 109 -11.47 18.48 18.80
C VAL A 109 -10.38 17.71 18.06
N ARG A 110 -9.64 16.84 18.77
CA ARG A 110 -8.93 15.73 18.11
C ARG A 110 -9.94 15.07 17.17
N GLY A 111 -9.74 15.24 15.86
CA GLY A 111 -10.62 14.63 14.86
C GLY A 111 -10.70 13.12 15.14
N ARG A 112 -11.86 12.51 14.87
CA ARG A 112 -11.96 11.05 14.99
C ARG A 112 -10.80 10.45 14.18
N PRO A 113 -10.00 9.53 14.75
CA PRO A 113 -8.91 8.91 14.00
C PRO A 113 -9.51 8.29 12.73
N PRO A 114 -8.79 8.32 11.60
CA PRO A 114 -9.30 7.78 10.35
C PRO A 114 -9.72 6.32 10.58
N GLU A 115 -10.98 6.01 10.29
CA GLU A 115 -11.48 4.64 10.38
C GLU A 115 -10.74 3.76 9.37
N SER A 116 -10.37 2.56 9.78
CA SER A 116 -9.64 1.64 8.91
C SER A 116 -10.55 1.20 7.77
N VAL A 117 -10.06 1.38 6.53
CA VAL A 117 -10.70 0.83 5.31
C VAL A 117 -10.88 -0.69 5.40
N PHE A 118 -10.08 -1.34 6.26
CA PHE A 118 -10.15 -2.76 6.58
C PHE A 118 -10.95 -2.99 7.86
N GLN A 119 -11.94 -3.89 7.79
CA GLN A 119 -12.62 -4.43 8.96
C GLN A 119 -12.21 -5.90 9.12
N CYS A 120 -11.28 -6.17 10.04
CA CYS A 120 -10.99 -7.54 10.45
C CYS A 120 -12.15 -8.05 11.32
N GLY A 121 -12.97 -8.97 10.78
CA GLY A 121 -14.08 -9.59 11.52
C GLY A 121 -13.64 -10.51 12.67
N ASN A 122 -12.33 -10.74 12.81
CA ASN A 122 -11.78 -11.74 13.71
C ASN A 122 -11.73 -11.22 15.17
N ARG A 123 -12.83 -11.44 15.90
CA ARG A 123 -12.96 -11.09 17.32
C ARG A 123 -12.08 -11.98 18.21
N GLY A 124 -10.85 -11.53 18.47
CA GLY A 124 -10.01 -11.94 19.61
C GLY A 124 -9.37 -13.33 19.55
N ASN A 125 -10.04 -14.33 18.96
CA ASN A 125 -9.50 -15.67 18.83
C ASN A 125 -8.57 -15.79 17.61
N PHE A 126 -7.31 -15.38 17.79
CA PHE A 126 -6.20 -15.89 16.99
C PHE A 126 -5.99 -17.38 17.30
N SER A 127 -6.94 -18.22 16.89
CA SER A 127 -6.66 -19.63 16.70
C SER A 127 -5.48 -19.72 15.74
N LEU A 128 -4.45 -20.46 16.13
CA LEU A 128 -3.29 -20.70 15.29
C LEU A 128 -3.77 -21.55 14.10
N HIS A 129 -4.30 -20.88 13.07
CA HIS A 129 -4.72 -21.53 11.83
C HIS A 129 -3.57 -22.43 11.39
N GLN A 130 -3.87 -23.73 11.35
CA GLN A 130 -2.88 -24.76 11.17
C GLN A 130 -2.25 -24.54 9.79
N HIS A 131 -1.07 -23.91 9.81
CA HIS A 131 -0.42 -23.43 8.59
C HIS A 131 -0.27 -24.63 7.66
N HIS A 132 -1.02 -24.62 6.57
CA HIS A 132 -0.91 -25.62 5.53
C HIS A 132 0.46 -25.42 4.88
N GLN A 133 1.46 -26.13 5.41
CA GLN A 133 2.73 -26.23 4.74
C GLN A 133 2.45 -26.97 3.43
N PRO A 134 2.79 -26.40 2.26
CA PRO A 134 2.63 -27.11 1.02
C PRO A 134 3.43 -28.43 1.10
N PRO A 135 2.88 -29.55 0.61
CA PRO A 135 3.47 -30.87 0.80
C PRO A 135 4.87 -30.92 0.18
N LYS A 136 5.90 -31.01 1.02
CA LYS A 136 7.29 -31.08 0.56
C LYS A 136 7.50 -32.42 -0.16
N SER A 137 7.87 -32.39 -1.45
CA SER A 137 8.15 -33.62 -2.19
C SER A 137 9.33 -34.37 -1.57
N SER A 138 9.15 -35.64 -1.24
CA SER A 138 10.22 -36.55 -0.79
C SER A 138 11.33 -36.73 -1.84
N GLU A 139 10.99 -36.65 -3.12
CA GLU A 139 11.95 -36.71 -4.23
C GLU A 139 12.43 -35.32 -4.64
N ASN A 140 13.73 -35.07 -4.52
CA ASN A 140 14.32 -33.78 -4.91
C ASN A 140 14.63 -33.71 -6.42
N ARG A 141 13.58 -33.77 -7.26
CA ARG A 141 13.68 -33.72 -8.73
C ARG A 141 14.06 -32.34 -9.28
N LEU A 142 13.78 -31.27 -8.52
CA LEU A 142 14.19 -29.91 -8.86
C LEU A 142 15.63 -29.63 -8.39
N ARG A 143 16.24 -28.57 -8.94
CA ARG A 143 17.45 -27.97 -8.38
C ARG A 143 17.18 -27.41 -6.98
N GLU A 144 18.21 -27.34 -6.15
CA GLU A 144 18.17 -26.78 -4.79
C GLU A 144 17.71 -25.31 -4.77
N ASP A 145 18.17 -24.53 -5.76
CA ASP A 145 17.66 -23.19 -6.09
C ASP A 145 16.77 -23.24 -7.35
N PRO A 146 15.48 -23.57 -7.25
CA PRO A 146 14.57 -23.43 -8.37
C PRO A 146 14.34 -21.95 -8.68
N LYS A 147 13.93 -21.66 -9.93
CA LYS A 147 13.58 -20.31 -10.38
C LYS A 147 12.13 -20.21 -10.82
N VAL A 148 11.58 -19.02 -10.88
CA VAL A 148 10.35 -18.76 -11.67
C VAL A 148 10.73 -18.69 -13.16
N LEU A 149 9.95 -19.33 -14.02
CA LEU A 149 9.96 -19.06 -15.47
C LEU A 149 8.78 -18.16 -15.80
N LEU A 150 9.02 -16.92 -16.19
CA LEU A 150 7.99 -15.96 -16.57
C LEU A 150 7.94 -15.83 -18.10
N PHE A 151 6.79 -16.13 -18.69
CA PHE A 151 6.47 -15.81 -20.08
C PHE A 151 5.71 -14.49 -20.16
N THR A 152 6.26 -13.53 -20.90
CA THR A 152 5.66 -12.23 -21.21
C THR A 152 5.32 -12.13 -22.70
N GLU A 153 4.38 -11.27 -23.08
CA GLU A 153 4.12 -11.01 -24.51
C GLU A 153 5.22 -10.16 -25.15
N THR A 154 5.81 -9.27 -24.38
CA THR A 154 6.92 -8.40 -24.80
C THR A 154 7.92 -8.22 -23.66
N GLN A 155 9.14 -7.83 -24.00
CA GLN A 155 10.18 -7.49 -23.01
C GLN A 155 9.87 -6.24 -22.17
N TYR A 156 8.80 -5.50 -22.48
CA TYR A 156 8.46 -4.22 -21.85
C TYR A 156 7.09 -4.18 -21.16
N SER A 157 6.36 -5.30 -21.10
CA SER A 157 5.03 -5.36 -20.51
C SER A 157 4.98 -4.77 -19.09
N ARG A 158 3.87 -4.08 -18.79
CA ARG A 158 3.58 -3.53 -17.46
C ARG A 158 3.36 -4.65 -16.44
N LEU A 159 2.53 -5.64 -16.77
CA LEU A 159 2.25 -6.76 -15.87
C LEU A 159 3.50 -7.64 -15.69
N GLY A 160 4.25 -7.91 -16.78
CA GLY A 160 5.54 -8.58 -16.72
C GLY A 160 6.53 -7.87 -15.78
N LYS A 161 6.67 -6.54 -15.90
CA LYS A 161 7.49 -5.72 -14.97
C LYS A 161 7.02 -5.83 -13.53
N ALA A 162 5.72 -5.65 -13.26
CA ALA A 162 5.15 -5.75 -11.91
C ALA A 162 5.39 -7.13 -11.27
N ILE A 163 5.29 -8.21 -12.05
CA ILE A 163 5.66 -9.56 -11.60
C ILE A 163 7.15 -9.61 -11.23
N THR A 164 8.04 -9.11 -12.11
CA THR A 164 9.49 -9.12 -11.83
C THR A 164 9.88 -8.27 -10.63
N GLU A 165 9.23 -7.13 -10.40
CA GLU A 165 9.45 -6.27 -9.23
C GLU A 165 9.12 -7.01 -7.93
N ILE A 166 7.99 -7.73 -7.87
CA ILE A 166 7.61 -8.55 -6.71
C ILE A 166 8.64 -9.66 -6.48
N LEU A 167 9.08 -10.34 -7.54
CA LEU A 167 10.09 -11.41 -7.44
C LEU A 167 11.43 -10.88 -6.94
N VAL A 168 11.90 -9.74 -7.47
CA VAL A 168 13.15 -9.07 -7.04
C VAL A 168 13.07 -8.61 -5.58
N ALA A 169 11.97 -7.95 -5.19
CA ALA A 169 11.76 -7.48 -3.81
C ALA A 169 11.81 -8.64 -2.79
N ASN A 170 11.32 -9.82 -3.18
CA ASN A 170 11.32 -11.04 -2.36
C ASN A 170 12.57 -11.92 -2.57
N ARG A 171 13.58 -11.45 -3.32
CA ARG A 171 14.83 -12.17 -3.66
C ARG A 171 14.61 -13.51 -4.38
N ILE A 172 13.48 -13.68 -5.05
CA ILE A 172 13.13 -14.89 -5.81
C ILE A 172 13.80 -14.85 -7.17
N LYS A 173 14.65 -15.84 -7.45
CA LYS A 173 15.36 -15.97 -8.73
C LYS A 173 14.36 -16.29 -9.84
N TYR A 174 14.45 -15.60 -10.98
CA TYR A 174 13.59 -15.84 -12.14
C TYR A 174 14.38 -15.91 -13.46
N LYS A 175 13.69 -16.33 -14.52
CA LYS A 175 14.06 -16.13 -15.93
C LYS A 175 12.82 -15.59 -16.64
N MET A 176 12.94 -14.44 -17.30
CA MET A 176 11.90 -13.90 -18.16
C MET A 176 12.18 -14.31 -19.60
N GLU A 177 11.14 -14.71 -20.32
CA GLU A 177 11.17 -15.07 -21.74
C GLU A 177 10.01 -14.38 -22.45
N VAL A 178 10.29 -13.79 -23.61
CA VAL A 178 9.23 -13.33 -24.50
C VAL A 178 8.63 -14.55 -25.19
N PHE A 179 7.31 -14.68 -25.18
CA PHE A 179 6.61 -15.82 -25.76
C PHE A 179 6.90 -15.93 -27.27
N GLY A 180 7.56 -17.01 -27.67
CA GLY A 180 8.09 -17.22 -29.02
C GLY A 180 7.89 -18.65 -29.52
N LYS A 181 8.61 -19.02 -30.59
CA LYS A 181 8.43 -20.31 -31.30
C LYS A 181 9.03 -21.53 -30.57
N SER A 182 9.86 -21.33 -29.56
CA SER A 182 10.57 -22.41 -28.87
C SER A 182 10.62 -22.16 -27.36
N LEU A 183 10.44 -23.24 -26.59
CA LEU A 183 10.61 -23.19 -25.15
C LEU A 183 12.08 -23.03 -24.75
N PRO A 184 12.36 -22.33 -23.63
CA PRO A 184 13.70 -22.29 -23.06
C PRO A 184 14.08 -23.65 -22.49
N VAL A 185 15.38 -23.90 -22.33
CA VAL A 185 15.88 -25.11 -21.66
C VAL A 185 15.28 -25.24 -20.24
N LEU A 186 14.48 -26.29 -20.04
CA LEU A 186 13.69 -26.58 -18.82
C LEU A 186 14.46 -27.40 -17.77
N THR A 187 15.40 -28.25 -18.19
CA THR A 187 16.16 -29.15 -17.32
C THR A 187 17.67 -28.87 -17.42
N ASN A 188 18.43 -29.29 -16.41
CA ASN A 188 19.90 -29.32 -16.47
C ASN A 188 20.40 -30.52 -15.65
N LEU A 189 21.23 -31.38 -16.26
CA LEU A 189 21.72 -32.61 -15.63
C LEU A 189 20.59 -33.40 -14.93
N SER A 190 19.54 -33.71 -15.70
CA SER A 190 18.27 -34.36 -15.26
C SER A 190 17.52 -33.73 -14.07
N LYS A 191 17.93 -32.56 -13.55
CA LYS A 191 17.16 -31.78 -12.57
C LYS A 191 16.34 -30.68 -13.22
N GLY A 192 15.12 -30.46 -12.74
CA GLY A 192 14.26 -29.38 -13.22
C GLY A 192 14.75 -28.01 -12.76
N LYS A 193 14.74 -27.03 -13.65
CA LYS A 193 15.36 -25.71 -13.46
C LYS A 193 14.42 -24.68 -12.83
N TYR A 194 13.11 -24.87 -13.01
CA TYR A 194 12.08 -23.92 -12.60
C TYR A 194 11.10 -24.56 -11.61
N GLY A 195 10.75 -23.84 -10.54
CA GLY A 195 9.83 -24.31 -9.50
C GLY A 195 8.36 -23.90 -9.73
N THR A 196 8.12 -22.90 -10.57
CA THR A 196 6.78 -22.48 -11.03
C THR A 196 6.95 -21.82 -12.39
N VAL A 197 5.97 -22.01 -13.28
CA VAL A 197 5.86 -21.28 -14.54
C VAL A 197 4.77 -20.21 -14.40
N VAL A 198 5.03 -19.00 -14.86
CA VAL A 198 4.10 -17.88 -14.81
C VAL A 198 3.83 -17.41 -16.22
N PHE A 199 2.56 -17.32 -16.61
CA PHE A 199 2.11 -16.70 -17.86
C PHE A 199 1.46 -15.36 -17.55
N GLU A 200 2.04 -14.29 -18.07
CA GLU A 200 1.47 -12.94 -18.02
C GLU A 200 0.13 -12.87 -18.77
N ASN A 201 0.00 -13.61 -19.88
CA ASN A 201 -1.27 -13.87 -20.54
C ASN A 201 -1.47 -15.39 -20.59
N PHE A 202 -2.44 -15.90 -19.82
CA PHE A 202 -2.76 -17.32 -19.72
C PHE A 202 -3.30 -17.90 -21.03
N GLU A 203 -3.93 -17.11 -21.90
CA GLU A 203 -4.39 -17.60 -23.21
C GLU A 203 -3.22 -18.04 -24.11
N ARG A 204 -2.03 -17.44 -23.94
CA ARG A 204 -0.83 -17.86 -24.66
C ARG A 204 -0.44 -19.30 -24.30
N TYR A 205 -0.69 -19.76 -23.06
CA TYR A 205 -0.53 -21.16 -22.66
C TYR A 205 -1.57 -22.10 -23.32
N LEU A 206 -2.78 -21.60 -23.57
CA LEU A 206 -3.84 -22.32 -24.30
C LEU A 206 -3.59 -22.40 -25.81
N GLN A 207 -2.76 -21.50 -26.34
CA GLN A 207 -2.43 -21.34 -27.76
C GLN A 207 -1.04 -21.88 -28.14
N ILE A 208 -0.28 -22.48 -27.20
CA ILE A 208 0.99 -23.17 -27.52
C ILE A 208 0.73 -24.26 -28.56
N ASP A 209 1.62 -24.39 -29.54
CA ASP A 209 1.60 -25.52 -30.49
C ASP A 209 1.72 -26.87 -29.77
N GLN A 210 1.19 -27.92 -30.38
CA GLN A 210 1.09 -29.24 -29.74
C GLN A 210 2.45 -29.76 -29.24
N TRP A 211 3.53 -29.59 -30.01
CA TRP A 211 4.85 -30.13 -29.65
C TRP A 211 5.46 -29.42 -28.44
N ASN A 212 5.51 -28.08 -28.45
CA ASN A 212 5.96 -27.33 -27.28
C ASN A 212 5.03 -27.58 -26.08
N ARG A 213 3.72 -27.70 -26.30
CA ARG A 213 2.75 -27.96 -25.22
C ARG A 213 2.99 -29.32 -24.55
N GLU A 214 3.18 -30.38 -25.33
CA GLU A 214 3.51 -31.72 -24.82
C GLU A 214 4.83 -31.72 -24.04
N LEU A 215 5.86 -31.01 -24.52
CA LEU A 215 7.15 -30.88 -23.84
C LEU A 215 7.04 -30.13 -22.50
N LEU A 216 6.27 -29.03 -22.47
CA LEU A 216 6.01 -28.27 -21.26
C LEU A 216 5.18 -29.07 -20.26
N ASP A 217 4.05 -29.63 -20.68
CA ASP A 217 3.15 -30.37 -19.80
C ASP A 217 3.79 -31.66 -19.28
N LYS A 218 4.72 -32.27 -20.04
CA LYS A 218 5.59 -33.34 -19.51
C LYS A 218 6.50 -32.82 -18.40
N TYR A 219 7.20 -31.71 -18.59
CA TYR A 219 8.04 -31.11 -17.55
C TYR A 219 7.24 -30.75 -16.29
N LEU A 220 6.06 -30.17 -16.44
CA LEU A 220 5.22 -29.76 -15.30
C LEU A 220 4.81 -30.96 -14.44
N ARG A 221 4.43 -32.08 -15.07
CA ARG A 221 4.14 -33.35 -14.38
C ARG A 221 5.38 -34.03 -13.80
N ASP A 222 6.44 -34.22 -14.61
CA ASP A 222 7.65 -34.97 -14.20
C ASP A 222 8.32 -34.35 -12.96
N TYR A 223 8.21 -33.02 -12.79
CA TYR A 223 8.88 -32.27 -11.72
C TYR A 223 7.93 -31.65 -10.68
N ASN A 224 6.62 -31.93 -10.75
CA ASN A 224 5.57 -31.33 -9.89
C ASN A 224 5.66 -29.79 -9.85
N VAL A 225 5.63 -29.17 -11.03
CA VAL A 225 5.71 -27.71 -11.20
C VAL A 225 4.35 -27.20 -11.66
N GLY A 226 3.74 -26.29 -10.90
CA GLY A 226 2.47 -25.68 -11.28
C GLY A 226 2.60 -24.41 -12.14
N ILE A 227 1.45 -23.91 -12.60
CA ILE A 227 1.32 -22.69 -13.41
C ILE A 227 0.61 -21.58 -12.65
N VAL A 228 1.15 -20.36 -12.67
CA VAL A 228 0.35 -19.15 -12.43
C VAL A 228 -0.03 -18.52 -13.77
N GLY A 229 -1.29 -18.14 -13.94
CA GLY A 229 -1.77 -17.42 -15.12
C GLY A 229 -2.53 -16.16 -14.74
N PHE A 230 -2.42 -15.12 -15.56
CA PHE A 230 -3.33 -13.96 -15.53
C PHE A 230 -4.14 -13.94 -16.82
N MET A 231 -5.44 -13.68 -16.72
CA MET A 231 -6.28 -13.43 -17.91
C MET A 231 -5.97 -12.03 -18.46
N PRO A 232 -5.87 -11.87 -19.79
CA PRO A 232 -5.66 -10.56 -20.40
C PRO A 232 -6.94 -9.71 -20.36
N THR A 233 -6.78 -8.40 -20.52
CA THR A 233 -7.87 -7.48 -20.85
C THR A 233 -8.40 -7.80 -22.25
N HIS A 234 -9.73 -7.85 -22.44
CA HIS A 234 -10.37 -8.10 -23.74
C HIS A 234 -11.12 -6.86 -24.24
N GLU A 235 -11.04 -6.55 -25.53
CA GLU A 235 -11.88 -5.49 -26.13
C GLU A 235 -13.36 -5.89 -26.19
N GLU A 236 -13.64 -7.19 -26.41
CA GLU A 236 -14.99 -7.74 -26.47
C GLU A 236 -15.41 -8.41 -25.15
N THR A 237 -16.62 -8.09 -24.69
CA THR A 237 -17.24 -8.75 -23.54
C THR A 237 -17.70 -10.16 -23.93
N GLN A 238 -17.08 -11.17 -23.33
CA GLN A 238 -17.46 -12.56 -23.41
C GLN A 238 -18.31 -12.92 -22.19
N VAL A 239 -19.39 -13.69 -22.38
CA VAL A 239 -20.31 -14.10 -21.32
C VAL A 239 -20.53 -15.60 -21.43
N GLY A 240 -20.08 -16.37 -20.43
CA GLY A 240 -20.17 -17.83 -20.45
C GLY A 240 -19.32 -18.48 -21.55
N ALA A 241 -18.23 -17.84 -21.98
CA ALA A 241 -17.32 -18.43 -22.97
C ALA A 241 -16.53 -19.58 -22.33
N LYS A 242 -16.45 -20.72 -23.01
CA LYS A 242 -15.71 -21.89 -22.49
C LYS A 242 -14.22 -21.76 -22.75
N LEU A 243 -13.41 -21.84 -21.70
CA LEU A 243 -11.96 -21.79 -21.80
C LEU A 243 -11.43 -23.03 -22.52
N ARG A 244 -10.57 -22.82 -23.53
CA ARG A 244 -10.09 -23.90 -24.41
C ARG A 244 -9.36 -24.99 -23.63
N GLY A 245 -9.88 -26.22 -23.70
CA GLY A 245 -9.29 -27.39 -23.06
C GLY A 245 -9.73 -27.65 -21.62
N PHE A 246 -10.57 -26.80 -21.03
CA PHE A 246 -10.96 -26.89 -19.62
C PHE A 246 -12.50 -26.80 -19.44
N PRO A 247 -13.09 -27.43 -18.41
CA PRO A 247 -14.49 -27.27 -18.02
C PRO A 247 -14.69 -26.00 -17.16
N LEU A 248 -14.08 -24.90 -17.61
CA LEU A 248 -14.10 -23.60 -16.96
C LEU A 248 -14.69 -22.60 -17.94
N PHE A 249 -15.70 -21.86 -17.51
CA PHE A 249 -16.33 -20.79 -18.26
C PHE A 249 -15.88 -19.43 -17.71
N ILE A 250 -15.86 -18.42 -18.58
CA ILE A 250 -15.42 -17.07 -18.24
C ILE A 250 -16.45 -16.01 -18.63
N HIS A 251 -16.47 -14.93 -17.85
CA HIS A 251 -17.14 -13.68 -18.19
C HIS A 251 -16.09 -12.56 -18.10
N THR A 252 -15.86 -11.81 -19.18
CA THR A 252 -14.85 -10.75 -19.25
C THR A 252 -15.46 -9.36 -19.07
N ASN A 253 -14.63 -8.34 -18.88
CA ASN A 253 -15.05 -6.94 -18.79
C ASN A 253 -16.05 -6.66 -17.66
N MET A 254 -15.82 -7.32 -16.51
CA MET A 254 -16.60 -7.12 -15.30
C MET A 254 -16.02 -5.96 -14.47
N ALA A 255 -16.90 -5.11 -13.94
CA ALA A 255 -16.58 -4.21 -12.83
C ALA A 255 -16.91 -4.91 -11.51
N LEU A 256 -15.94 -4.98 -10.60
CA LEU A 256 -16.03 -5.76 -9.36
C LEU A 256 -15.79 -4.90 -8.12
N GLU A 257 -16.32 -5.34 -6.99
CA GLU A 257 -16.15 -4.74 -5.66
C GLU A 257 -16.10 -5.79 -4.54
N ASN A 258 -15.70 -5.37 -3.34
CA ASN A 258 -15.86 -6.14 -2.10
C ASN A 258 -15.21 -7.54 -2.15
N ALA A 259 -13.91 -7.61 -2.45
CA ALA A 259 -13.19 -8.88 -2.56
C ALA A 259 -13.04 -9.62 -1.22
N SER A 260 -13.03 -10.95 -1.25
CA SER A 260 -12.89 -11.84 -0.08
C SER A 260 -12.17 -13.14 -0.45
N LEU A 261 -11.40 -13.69 0.49
CA LEU A 261 -10.61 -14.92 0.27
C LEU A 261 -11.33 -16.17 0.79
N ASN A 262 -11.11 -17.30 0.11
CA ASN A 262 -11.64 -18.59 0.52
C ASN A 262 -10.79 -19.23 1.64
N SER A 263 -11.34 -19.29 2.86
CA SER A 263 -10.68 -19.88 4.04
C SER A 263 -10.20 -21.31 3.86
N ASP A 264 -10.88 -22.06 2.99
CA ASP A 264 -10.67 -23.49 2.83
C ASP A 264 -9.64 -23.78 1.72
N ASN A 265 -9.18 -22.74 1.00
CA ASN A 265 -8.27 -22.90 -0.13
C ASN A 265 -6.82 -23.09 0.34
N PRO A 266 -6.17 -24.22 -0.01
CA PRO A 266 -4.84 -24.57 0.51
C PRO A 266 -3.69 -23.71 -0.06
N VAL A 267 -3.96 -22.80 -0.99
CA VAL A 267 -2.97 -21.83 -1.51
C VAL A 267 -2.63 -20.77 -0.47
N LEU A 268 -3.59 -20.38 0.40
CA LEU A 268 -3.41 -19.27 1.34
C LEU A 268 -2.32 -19.57 2.38
N ARG A 269 -1.33 -18.68 2.50
CA ARG A 269 -0.18 -18.87 3.42
C ARG A 269 0.31 -17.57 4.05
N LEU A 270 0.62 -16.56 3.23
CA LEU A 270 0.92 -15.18 3.60
C LEU A 270 -0.38 -14.41 3.82
N THR A 271 -1.32 -14.61 2.91
CA THR A 271 -2.70 -14.14 3.02
C THR A 271 -3.49 -15.07 3.94
N ARG A 272 -4.54 -14.53 4.55
CA ARG A 272 -5.51 -15.28 5.37
C ARG A 272 -6.91 -14.75 5.09
N ALA A 273 -7.89 -15.63 5.06
CA ALA A 273 -9.30 -15.27 5.02
C ALA A 273 -9.78 -14.70 6.37
N GLY A 274 -11.03 -14.20 6.42
CA GLY A 274 -11.65 -13.62 7.61
C GLY A 274 -11.78 -12.09 7.60
N GLY A 275 -11.49 -11.45 6.46
CA GLY A 275 -11.78 -10.05 6.18
C GLY A 275 -12.06 -9.84 4.70
N ASN A 276 -12.77 -8.76 4.38
CA ASN A 276 -13.10 -8.36 3.02
C ASN A 276 -12.39 -7.04 2.68
N VAL A 277 -11.99 -6.86 1.42
CA VAL A 277 -11.48 -5.59 0.89
C VAL A 277 -12.66 -4.83 0.29
N SER A 278 -13.24 -3.93 1.09
CA SER A 278 -14.46 -3.20 0.71
C SER A 278 -14.21 -2.11 -0.33
N GLY A 279 -15.23 -1.85 -1.16
CA GLY A 279 -15.20 -0.87 -2.24
C GLY A 279 -14.80 -1.46 -3.59
N ASN A 280 -14.80 -0.61 -4.62
CA ASN A 280 -14.51 -0.99 -6.00
C ASN A 280 -13.08 -1.51 -6.15
N LEU A 281 -12.94 -2.62 -6.88
CA LEU A 281 -11.65 -3.12 -7.33
C LEU A 281 -11.13 -2.25 -8.48
N PRO A 282 -9.80 -2.15 -8.69
CA PRO A 282 -9.25 -1.33 -9.76
C PRO A 282 -9.57 -1.90 -11.15
N GLY A 283 -10.01 -1.04 -12.06
CA GLY A 283 -10.35 -1.42 -13.45
C GLY A 283 -11.80 -1.90 -13.62
N THR A 284 -12.15 -2.20 -14.87
CA THR A 284 -13.47 -2.73 -15.27
C THR A 284 -13.33 -3.87 -16.29
N ASP A 285 -12.12 -4.41 -16.41
CA ASP A 285 -11.65 -5.39 -17.36
C ASP A 285 -11.45 -6.77 -16.72
N TRP A 286 -12.09 -7.02 -15.57
CA TRP A 286 -11.93 -8.28 -14.85
C TRP A 286 -12.58 -9.43 -15.60
N THR A 287 -11.87 -10.55 -15.60
CA THR A 287 -12.42 -11.86 -15.94
C THR A 287 -12.88 -12.55 -14.66
N VAL A 288 -14.08 -13.14 -14.66
CA VAL A 288 -14.56 -14.01 -13.58
C VAL A 288 -14.81 -15.42 -14.09
N PHE A 289 -14.62 -16.40 -13.21
CA PHE A 289 -14.63 -17.82 -13.54
C PHE A 289 -15.90 -18.51 -13.04
N VAL A 290 -16.44 -19.42 -13.84
CA VAL A 290 -17.61 -20.24 -13.51
C VAL A 290 -17.30 -21.70 -13.83
N SER A 291 -17.47 -22.59 -12.87
CA SER A 291 -17.38 -24.04 -13.06
C SER A 291 -18.14 -24.78 -11.97
N ASP A 292 -18.80 -25.87 -12.35
CA ASP A 292 -19.47 -26.80 -11.44
C ASP A 292 -18.53 -27.92 -10.95
N ASP A 293 -17.31 -28.00 -11.49
CA ASP A 293 -16.35 -29.05 -11.16
C ASP A 293 -15.56 -28.70 -9.88
N PRO A 294 -15.62 -29.52 -8.80
CA PRO A 294 -14.96 -29.24 -7.52
C PRO A 294 -13.43 -29.25 -7.59
N ASN A 295 -12.84 -29.61 -8.74
CA ASN A 295 -11.41 -29.44 -9.01
C ASN A 295 -11.02 -27.98 -9.28
N TYR A 296 -11.98 -27.12 -9.66
CA TYR A 296 -11.81 -25.68 -9.80
C TYR A 296 -12.28 -24.99 -8.51
N MET A 297 -11.38 -24.87 -7.55
CA MET A 297 -11.67 -24.31 -6.24
C MET A 297 -11.50 -22.79 -6.25
N PRO A 298 -12.51 -21.98 -5.91
CA PRO A 298 -12.35 -20.54 -5.76
C PRO A 298 -11.23 -20.20 -4.78
N LEU A 299 -10.35 -19.29 -5.17
CA LEU A 299 -9.30 -18.73 -4.31
C LEU A 299 -9.75 -17.38 -3.73
N GLU A 300 -10.32 -16.55 -4.60
CA GLU A 300 -10.86 -15.23 -4.28
C GLU A 300 -12.25 -15.09 -4.91
N TRP A 301 -13.12 -14.39 -4.21
CA TRP A 301 -14.40 -13.93 -4.71
C TRP A 301 -14.52 -12.41 -4.64
N ALA A 302 -15.34 -11.85 -5.53
CA ALA A 302 -15.78 -10.48 -5.49
C ALA A 302 -17.29 -10.40 -5.81
N TYR A 303 -17.87 -9.21 -5.69
CA TYR A 303 -19.24 -8.91 -6.08
C TYR A 303 -19.24 -8.05 -7.35
N SER A 304 -20.31 -8.10 -8.13
CA SER A 304 -20.47 -7.18 -9.26
C SER A 304 -20.73 -5.75 -8.77
N SER A 305 -20.01 -4.76 -9.30
CA SER A 305 -20.34 -3.34 -9.08
C SER A 305 -21.56 -2.86 -9.88
N VAL A 306 -22.15 -3.71 -10.72
CA VAL A 306 -23.38 -3.38 -11.45
C VAL A 306 -24.57 -3.59 -10.50
N PRO A 307 -25.39 -2.56 -10.20
CA PRO A 307 -26.44 -2.67 -9.17
C PRO A 307 -27.45 -3.79 -9.38
N HIS A 308 -27.68 -4.22 -10.62
CA HIS A 308 -28.58 -5.33 -10.95
C HIS A 308 -28.03 -6.72 -10.53
N TYR A 309 -26.70 -6.83 -10.38
CA TYR A 309 -25.97 -8.07 -10.05
C TYR A 309 -25.21 -7.96 -8.72
N ALA A 310 -25.45 -6.92 -7.91
CA ALA A 310 -24.63 -6.58 -6.74
C ALA A 310 -24.62 -7.62 -5.60
N GLN A 311 -25.49 -8.63 -5.65
CA GLN A 311 -25.50 -9.76 -4.70
C GLN A 311 -24.84 -11.03 -5.24
N GLU A 312 -24.47 -11.06 -6.52
CA GLU A 312 -23.84 -12.21 -7.14
C GLU A 312 -22.37 -12.31 -6.73
N LYS A 313 -22.01 -13.43 -6.10
CA LYS A 313 -20.66 -13.72 -5.62
C LYS A 313 -19.87 -14.42 -6.72
N LEU A 314 -19.05 -13.65 -7.42
CA LEU A 314 -18.27 -14.07 -8.59
C LEU A 314 -16.86 -14.54 -8.17
N VAL A 315 -16.27 -15.48 -8.90
CA VAL A 315 -14.90 -15.97 -8.64
C VAL A 315 -13.89 -15.16 -9.45
N SER A 316 -13.08 -14.33 -8.79
CA SER A 316 -12.06 -13.47 -9.42
C SER A 316 -10.68 -14.13 -9.52
N ALA A 317 -10.42 -15.17 -8.73
CA ALA A 317 -9.24 -16.04 -8.89
C ALA A 317 -9.59 -17.49 -8.52
N VAL A 318 -9.02 -18.46 -9.25
CA VAL A 318 -9.35 -19.88 -9.13
C VAL A 318 -8.10 -20.77 -9.06
N LEU A 319 -8.16 -21.81 -8.22
CA LEU A 319 -7.22 -22.92 -8.17
C LEU A 319 -7.77 -24.08 -9.01
N ASP A 320 -7.09 -24.42 -10.10
CA ASP A 320 -7.20 -25.72 -10.77
C ASP A 320 -6.33 -26.73 -10.02
N LYS A 321 -6.95 -27.76 -9.45
CA LYS A 321 -6.25 -28.85 -8.75
C LYS A 321 -5.49 -29.79 -9.71
N GLY A 322 -5.63 -29.63 -11.02
CA GLY A 322 -4.92 -30.41 -12.04
C GLY A 322 -5.53 -31.79 -12.28
N ALA A 323 -6.82 -31.99 -12.04
CA ALA A 323 -7.46 -33.31 -12.13
C ALA A 323 -7.53 -33.88 -13.56
N ILE A 324 -7.46 -33.02 -14.58
CA ILE A 324 -7.57 -33.40 -16.00
C ILE A 324 -6.22 -33.85 -16.57
N ASP A 325 -5.15 -33.12 -16.26
CA ASP A 325 -3.83 -33.29 -16.88
C ASP A 325 -2.66 -33.37 -15.90
N GLY A 326 -2.93 -33.46 -14.60
CA GLY A 326 -1.94 -33.58 -13.53
C GLY A 326 -1.19 -32.28 -13.20
N ILE A 327 -1.60 -31.14 -13.74
CA ILE A 327 -0.90 -29.87 -13.60
C ILE A 327 -1.74 -28.90 -12.77
N GLN A 328 -1.26 -28.54 -11.58
CA GLN A 328 -1.94 -27.54 -10.74
C GLN A 328 -1.76 -26.12 -11.30
N ARG A 329 -2.80 -25.29 -11.20
CA ARG A 329 -2.78 -23.91 -11.70
C ARG A 329 -3.48 -22.95 -10.76
N VAL A 330 -2.97 -21.74 -10.62
CA VAL A 330 -3.73 -20.60 -10.07
C VAL A 330 -3.91 -19.58 -11.18
N VAL A 331 -5.17 -19.28 -11.52
CA VAL A 331 -5.52 -18.34 -12.58
C VAL A 331 -6.20 -17.11 -11.96
N PHE A 332 -5.63 -15.94 -12.21
CA PHE A 332 -6.14 -14.65 -11.79
C PHE A 332 -6.97 -14.01 -12.91
N GLY A 333 -8.13 -13.48 -12.56
CA GLY A 333 -9.03 -12.79 -13.46
C GLY A 333 -8.69 -11.31 -13.70
N GLY A 334 -7.79 -10.76 -12.89
CA GLY A 334 -7.30 -9.38 -13.01
C GLY A 334 -5.80 -9.30 -12.71
N GLY A 335 -5.16 -8.22 -13.14
CA GLY A 335 -3.71 -8.01 -13.00
C GLY A 335 -3.25 -7.69 -11.56
N LEU A 336 -1.98 -7.27 -11.44
CA LEU A 336 -1.36 -6.89 -10.16
C LEU A 336 -1.65 -5.45 -9.69
N GLU A 337 -2.54 -4.73 -10.39
CA GLU A 337 -3.02 -3.41 -9.93
C GLU A 337 -3.86 -3.55 -8.65
N PHE A 338 -4.58 -4.67 -8.48
CA PHE A 338 -5.17 -5.00 -7.20
C PHE A 338 -4.08 -5.49 -6.23
N TRP A 339 -3.87 -4.74 -5.14
CA TRP A 339 -2.77 -4.99 -4.21
C TRP A 339 -2.81 -6.40 -3.58
N LEU A 340 -4.00 -6.97 -3.37
CA LEU A 340 -4.15 -8.31 -2.79
C LEU A 340 -3.62 -9.41 -3.72
N HIS A 341 -3.76 -9.25 -5.04
CA HIS A 341 -3.15 -10.15 -6.02
C HIS A 341 -1.62 -10.20 -5.90
N ARG A 342 -0.95 -9.15 -5.40
CA ARG A 342 0.50 -9.16 -5.17
C ARG A 342 0.90 -10.13 -4.05
N LEU A 343 0.04 -10.29 -3.04
CA LEU A 343 0.24 -11.26 -1.96
C LEU A 343 -0.23 -12.66 -2.37
N LEU A 344 -1.39 -12.77 -3.02
CA LEU A 344 -1.88 -14.05 -3.56
C LEU A 344 -0.93 -14.64 -4.61
N PHE A 345 -0.23 -13.82 -5.39
CA PHE A 345 0.80 -14.28 -6.31
C PHE A 345 1.97 -14.97 -5.58
N LEU A 346 2.42 -14.40 -4.45
CA LEU A 346 3.47 -15.02 -3.60
C LEU A 346 2.98 -16.32 -2.94
N ASP A 347 1.70 -16.39 -2.60
CA ASP A 347 1.06 -17.63 -2.11
C ASP A 347 0.93 -18.69 -3.20
N ALA A 348 0.51 -18.30 -4.41
CA ALA A 348 0.40 -19.17 -5.56
C ALA A 348 1.76 -19.79 -5.95
N ILE A 349 2.83 -18.99 -6.10
CA ILE A 349 4.17 -19.54 -6.38
C ILE A 349 4.71 -20.38 -5.22
N SER A 350 4.34 -20.07 -3.97
CA SER A 350 4.70 -20.88 -2.80
C SER A 350 4.01 -22.25 -2.85
N TYR A 351 2.70 -22.30 -3.13
CA TYR A 351 1.93 -23.53 -3.24
C TYR A 351 2.40 -24.39 -4.43
N LEU A 352 2.44 -23.79 -5.63
CA LEU A 352 2.75 -24.45 -6.91
C LEU A 352 4.22 -24.86 -7.09
N SER A 353 5.10 -24.49 -6.14
CA SER A 353 6.50 -24.95 -6.04
C SER A 353 6.74 -25.92 -4.88
N MET A 354 5.67 -26.40 -4.22
CA MET A 354 5.75 -27.24 -3.02
C MET A 354 6.58 -26.60 -1.89
N GLY A 355 6.45 -25.28 -1.73
CA GLY A 355 7.15 -24.47 -0.75
C GLY A 355 8.59 -24.10 -1.10
N ARG A 356 9.13 -24.54 -2.24
CA ARG A 356 10.52 -24.22 -2.61
C ARG A 356 10.75 -22.75 -2.98
N LEU A 357 9.69 -22.02 -3.35
CA LEU A 357 9.71 -20.57 -3.59
C LEU A 357 8.97 -19.77 -2.49
N SER A 358 8.79 -20.36 -1.30
CA SER A 358 8.20 -19.68 -0.14
C SER A 358 9.10 -18.55 0.39
N VAL A 359 8.52 -17.36 0.58
CA VAL A 359 9.11 -16.30 1.40
C VAL A 359 8.86 -16.56 2.90
N SER A 360 9.64 -15.95 3.80
CA SER A 360 9.40 -16.11 5.24
C SER A 360 8.04 -15.53 5.67
N LEU A 361 7.49 -16.08 6.75
CA LEU A 361 6.33 -15.53 7.47
C LEU A 361 6.72 -14.50 8.53
N ASP A 362 8.01 -14.38 8.85
CA ASP A 362 8.51 -13.41 9.82
C ASP A 362 8.21 -11.98 9.35
N ARG A 363 7.71 -11.14 10.26
CA ARG A 363 7.44 -9.72 10.01
C ARG A 363 8.09 -8.89 11.08
N TYR A 364 9.00 -8.02 10.65
CA TYR A 364 9.61 -7.01 11.50
C TYR A 364 8.80 -5.73 11.35
N MET A 365 8.42 -5.13 12.48
CA MET A 365 7.74 -3.84 12.53
C MET A 365 8.60 -2.89 13.35
N LEU A 366 8.80 -1.70 12.79
CA LEU A 366 9.51 -0.60 13.44
C LEU A 366 8.58 0.61 13.40
N VAL A 367 8.45 1.30 14.53
CA VAL A 367 7.73 2.57 14.63
C VAL A 367 8.70 3.57 15.23
N ASP A 368 9.17 4.46 14.37
CA ASP A 368 10.03 5.58 14.72
C ASP A 368 9.14 6.76 15.18
N ILE A 369 9.49 7.33 16.34
CA ILE A 369 8.88 8.56 16.87
C ILE A 369 9.98 9.62 16.89
N ASP A 370 10.00 10.44 15.85
CA ASP A 370 10.94 11.55 15.68
C ASP A 370 10.49 12.82 16.45
N ASP A 371 11.34 13.85 16.40
CA ASP A 371 11.12 15.17 17.01
C ASP A 371 10.88 15.17 18.53
N ILE A 372 11.28 14.09 19.22
CA ILE A 372 11.33 14.06 20.67
C ILE A 372 12.25 15.18 21.17
N PHE A 373 11.70 16.00 22.05
CA PHE A 373 12.22 17.29 22.52
C PHE A 373 12.30 18.42 21.48
N VAL A 374 12.13 18.19 20.17
CA VAL A 374 12.26 19.23 19.13
C VAL A 374 10.94 19.98 18.89
N ALA A 375 9.80 19.32 19.16
CA ALA A 375 8.47 19.89 18.96
C ALA A 375 8.26 21.26 19.63
N ARG A 376 7.40 22.08 19.00
CA ARG A 376 7.05 23.43 19.50
C ARG A 376 6.42 23.35 20.88
N LYS A 377 6.65 24.37 21.72
CA LYS A 377 5.97 24.51 23.02
C LYS A 377 4.45 24.46 22.86
N GLY A 378 3.78 23.74 23.75
CA GLY A 378 2.34 23.51 23.77
C GLY A 378 1.87 22.32 22.92
N ILE A 379 2.79 21.58 22.29
CA ILE A 379 2.52 20.34 21.55
C ILE A 379 3.60 19.26 21.78
N ARG A 380 4.49 19.43 22.77
CA ARG A 380 5.42 18.36 23.17
C ARG A 380 4.66 17.31 23.98
N MET A 381 5.25 16.13 24.12
CA MET A 381 4.69 15.11 25.01
C MET A 381 4.72 15.58 26.46
N THR A 382 3.62 15.38 27.16
CA THR A 382 3.52 15.53 28.62
C THR A 382 3.85 14.21 29.31
N ALA A 383 4.00 14.22 30.64
CA ALA A 383 4.16 13.00 31.43
C ALA A 383 2.99 12.00 31.23
N ASP A 384 1.77 12.49 31.02
CA ASP A 384 0.60 11.67 30.73
C ASP A 384 0.70 11.02 29.34
N ASP A 385 1.17 11.75 28.31
CA ASP A 385 1.39 11.19 26.97
C ASP A 385 2.50 10.11 26.98
N VAL A 386 3.56 10.31 27.75
CA VAL A 386 4.65 9.32 27.93
C VAL A 386 4.13 8.08 28.66
N THR A 387 3.30 8.26 29.70
CA THR A 387 2.65 7.15 30.41
C THR A 387 1.75 6.35 29.46
N ALA A 388 0.92 7.03 28.66
CA ALA A 388 0.06 6.40 27.65
C ALA A 388 0.86 5.68 26.54
N LEU A 389 2.05 6.18 26.19
CA LEU A 389 2.98 5.52 25.26
C LEU A 389 3.54 4.23 25.87
N LEU A 390 3.96 4.25 27.14
CA LEU A 390 4.45 3.06 27.86
C LEU A 390 3.36 2.00 28.03
N GLU A 391 2.14 2.40 28.40
CA GLU A 391 0.98 1.50 28.47
C GLU A 391 0.66 0.89 27.09
N SER A 392 0.71 1.69 26.03
CA SER A 392 0.50 1.20 24.67
C SER A 392 1.61 0.27 24.19
N GLN A 393 2.87 0.54 24.56
CA GLN A 393 3.99 -0.36 24.30
C GLN A 393 3.78 -1.71 24.99
N LYS A 394 3.34 -1.71 26.26
CA LYS A 394 3.05 -2.94 27.02
C LYS A 394 1.94 -3.76 26.36
N ARG A 395 0.81 -3.13 25.98
CA ARG A 395 -0.28 -3.81 25.25
C ARG A 395 0.19 -4.39 23.90
N LEU A 396 1.09 -3.70 23.20
CA LEU A 396 1.64 -4.19 21.92
C LEU A 396 2.64 -5.34 22.14
N GLN A 397 3.40 -5.35 23.24
CA GLN A 397 4.30 -6.46 23.61
C GLN A 397 3.55 -7.77 23.90
N GLU A 398 2.28 -7.71 24.33
CA GLU A 398 1.42 -8.89 24.52
C GLU A 398 1.06 -9.58 23.18
N MET A 399 1.10 -8.83 22.06
CA MET A 399 0.75 -9.32 20.72
C MET A 399 1.96 -9.50 19.79
N VAL A 400 3.03 -8.74 20.00
CA VAL A 400 4.22 -8.69 19.14
C VAL A 400 5.48 -8.87 19.98
N PRO A 401 6.14 -10.04 19.90
CA PRO A 401 7.33 -10.33 20.69
C PRO A 401 8.44 -9.29 20.50
N GLY A 402 8.97 -8.78 21.61
CA GLY A 402 10.07 -7.80 21.61
C GLY A 402 9.69 -6.39 21.16
N TRP A 403 8.41 -6.06 20.98
CA TRP A 403 7.96 -4.75 20.52
C TRP A 403 8.50 -3.60 21.38
N LYS A 404 9.04 -2.58 20.72
CA LYS A 404 9.42 -1.29 21.32
C LYS A 404 9.18 -0.17 20.31
N PHE A 405 8.86 1.02 20.80
CA PHE A 405 8.98 2.24 20.00
C PHE A 405 10.46 2.64 19.90
N ASN A 406 10.86 3.15 18.73
CA ASN A 406 12.19 3.70 18.53
C ASN A 406 12.10 5.24 18.59
N LEU A 407 12.90 5.89 19.44
CA LEU A 407 12.75 7.32 19.73
C LEU A 407 13.89 8.12 19.11
N GLY A 408 13.55 8.99 18.15
CA GLY A 408 14.44 10.00 17.57
C GLY A 408 14.38 11.29 18.37
N PHE A 409 15.38 11.55 19.21
CA PHE A 409 15.41 12.71 20.11
C PHE A 409 16.60 13.65 19.87
N SER A 410 16.42 14.94 20.23
CA SER A 410 17.51 15.92 20.20
C SER A 410 17.77 16.51 21.59
N GLY A 411 18.84 16.04 22.25
CA GLY A 411 19.23 16.50 23.59
C GLY A 411 19.47 18.01 23.70
N LYS A 412 19.72 18.72 22.59
CA LYS A 412 19.81 20.19 22.54
C LYS A 412 18.55 20.88 23.08
N TYR A 413 17.38 20.27 22.89
CA TYR A 413 16.07 20.84 23.23
C TYR A 413 15.42 20.17 24.46
N TYR A 414 16.17 19.33 25.18
CA TYR A 414 15.75 18.74 26.45
C TYR A 414 15.38 19.83 27.46
N GLN A 415 14.24 19.70 28.12
CA GLN A 415 13.66 20.66 29.06
C GLN A 415 13.47 22.10 28.51
N HIS A 416 13.38 22.26 27.19
CA HIS A 416 13.08 23.53 26.54
C HIS A 416 11.58 23.78 26.33
N GLY A 417 10.68 22.99 26.94
CA GLY A 417 9.23 23.11 26.87
C GLY A 417 8.60 24.10 27.87
N TYR A 418 7.32 23.90 28.17
CA TYR A 418 6.63 24.36 29.38
C TYR A 418 6.92 23.41 30.56
N PRO A 419 6.65 23.80 31.83
CA PRO A 419 6.94 22.94 32.99
C PRO A 419 6.31 21.54 32.91
N GLU A 420 5.07 21.43 32.45
CA GLU A 420 4.36 20.14 32.30
C GLU A 420 4.97 19.25 31.19
N GLU A 421 5.41 19.86 30.09
CA GLU A 421 6.14 19.17 29.01
C GLU A 421 7.53 18.72 29.49
N ASN A 422 8.21 19.56 30.29
CA ASN A 422 9.53 19.26 30.84
C ASN A 422 9.54 18.12 31.87
N ILE A 423 8.40 17.80 32.48
CA ILE A 423 8.23 16.60 33.32
C ILE A 423 8.06 15.36 32.45
N GLY A 424 7.47 15.49 31.25
CA GLY A 424 7.43 14.43 30.24
C GLY A 424 8.78 14.17 29.57
N ASP A 425 9.69 15.15 29.57
CA ASP A 425 11.04 14.97 29.03
C ASP A 425 11.91 14.02 29.89
N SER A 426 11.61 13.85 31.19
CA SER A 426 12.41 13.10 32.18
C SER A 426 11.87 11.72 32.54
#